data_AF-A0AAV5AY43-F1
#
_entry.id   AF-A0AAV5AY43-F1
#
_cell.length_a   1.000
_cell.length_b   1.000
_cell.length_c   1.000
_cell.angle_alpha   90.00
_cell.angle_beta   90.00
_cell.angle_gamma   90.00
#
_symmetry.space_group_name_H-M   'P 1'
#
loop_
_entity.id
_entity.type
_entity.pdbx_description
1 polymer ?
#
loop_
_entity_poly.entity_id
_entity_poly.type
_entity_poly.pdbx_seq_one_letter_code
_entity_poly.pdbx_strand_id
1 'polypeptide(L)'
;MGIFKKANNIYITVRDTYTIRGGTSYEEAEEVTITATEEIELISADKVIMQGLEGGVQYGTVNKEEPKIIMNYFTDLNDKILGNRGKIGEEVYLVIEGKNLAGKEADLDLTDNEIDFEYKGERLENDILKGYVFKNDKTERIKLKIIEQKNN
;
A
#
# COMPACT_ATOMS: atom_id res chain seq x y z
N MET A 1 -3.27 -15.68 -30.51
CA MET A 1 -4.51 -16.49 -30.51
C MET A 1 -4.64 -17.07 -29.11
N GLY A 2 -5.59 -16.60 -28.30
CA GLY A 2 -5.81 -17.09 -26.94
C GLY A 2 -6.95 -18.11 -26.94
N ILE A 3 -6.81 -19.17 -26.15
CA ILE A 3 -7.90 -20.14 -25.93
C ILE A 3 -8.60 -19.71 -24.65
N PHE A 4 -9.85 -19.26 -24.76
CA PHE A 4 -10.70 -18.97 -23.61
C PHE A 4 -11.68 -20.13 -23.43
N LYS A 5 -11.67 -20.75 -22.25
CA LYS A 5 -12.65 -21.78 -21.87
C LYS A 5 -13.28 -21.40 -20.55
N LYS A 6 -14.61 -21.35 -20.53
CA LYS A 6 -15.41 -21.27 -19.32
C LYS A 6 -15.92 -22.68 -19.01
N ALA A 7 -15.42 -23.29 -17.96
CA ALA A 7 -15.88 -24.58 -17.47
C ALA A 7 -15.83 -24.57 -15.94
N ASN A 8 -16.75 -25.29 -15.30
CA ASN A 8 -16.82 -25.32 -13.83
C ASN A 8 -15.57 -26.00 -13.24
N ASN A 9 -15.00 -26.99 -13.94
CA ASN A 9 -13.73 -27.63 -13.59
C ASN A 9 -12.87 -27.79 -14.86
N ILE A 10 -11.60 -27.40 -14.81
CA ILE A 10 -10.64 -27.57 -15.90
C ILE A 10 -9.52 -28.51 -15.44
N TYR A 11 -9.38 -29.66 -16.10
CA TYR A 11 -8.30 -30.61 -15.84
C TYR A 11 -7.32 -30.57 -17.01
N ILE A 12 -6.10 -30.07 -16.78
CA ILE A 12 -5.04 -30.03 -17.78
C ILE A 12 -4.05 -31.14 -17.47
N THR A 13 -4.05 -32.19 -18.28
CA THR A 13 -3.07 -33.28 -18.18
C THR A 13 -2.05 -33.13 -19.30
N VAL A 14 -0.82 -32.78 -18.96
CA VAL A 14 0.30 -32.74 -19.91
C VAL A 14 1.16 -33.98 -19.67
N ARG A 15 1.43 -34.74 -20.73
CA ARG A 15 2.13 -36.03 -20.65
C ARG A 15 3.65 -35.94 -20.85
N ASP A 16 4.17 -34.76 -21.15
CA ASP A 16 5.60 -34.47 -21.39
C ASP A 16 5.96 -33.05 -20.87
N THR A 17 7.23 -32.64 -21.02
CA THR A 17 7.74 -31.35 -20.55
C THR A 17 7.08 -30.16 -21.27
N TYR A 18 6.52 -29.23 -20.49
CA TYR A 18 5.93 -28.00 -21.03
C TYR A 18 6.71 -26.78 -20.56
N THR A 19 7.13 -25.93 -21.49
CA THR A 19 7.81 -24.66 -21.20
C THR A 19 6.99 -23.51 -21.75
N ILE A 20 6.48 -22.64 -20.86
CA ILE A 20 5.78 -21.42 -21.25
C ILE A 20 6.83 -20.33 -21.51
N ARG A 21 7.10 -20.02 -22.78
CA ARG A 21 7.88 -18.84 -23.19
C ARG A 21 6.93 -17.69 -23.49
N GLY A 22 6.32 -17.12 -22.45
CA GLY A 22 5.36 -16.03 -22.60
C GLY A 22 4.61 -15.67 -21.32
N GLY A 23 5.29 -14.95 -20.42
CA GLY A 23 4.72 -13.88 -19.60
C GLY A 23 3.85 -14.19 -18.38
N THR A 24 2.78 -14.98 -18.48
CA THR A 24 1.82 -15.17 -17.36
C THR A 24 0.73 -16.18 -17.72
N SER A 25 0.26 -16.95 -16.74
CA SER A 25 -1.00 -17.69 -16.82
C SER A 25 -1.98 -17.16 -15.77
N TYR A 26 -3.27 -17.10 -16.13
CA TYR A 26 -4.35 -16.66 -15.24
C TYR A 26 -5.39 -17.78 -15.15
N GLU A 27 -5.78 -18.15 -13.94
CA GLU A 27 -6.79 -19.16 -13.64
C GLU A 27 -7.74 -18.60 -12.57
N GLU A 28 -9.04 -18.71 -12.79
CA GLU A 28 -10.07 -18.37 -11.80
C GLU A 28 -10.89 -19.64 -11.53
N ALA A 29 -10.71 -20.23 -10.35
CA ALA A 29 -11.36 -21.46 -9.92
C ALA A 29 -11.55 -21.45 -8.39
N GLU A 30 -12.48 -22.26 -7.88
CA GLU A 30 -12.68 -22.39 -6.43
C GLU A 30 -11.47 -23.02 -5.72
N GLU A 31 -10.70 -23.86 -6.39
CA GLU A 31 -9.45 -24.46 -5.89
C GLU A 31 -8.45 -24.68 -7.02
N VAL A 32 -7.15 -24.45 -6.75
CA VAL A 32 -6.04 -24.69 -7.68
C VAL A 32 -4.97 -25.55 -7.00
N THR A 33 -4.68 -26.72 -7.57
CA THR A 33 -3.63 -27.63 -7.08
C THR A 33 -2.48 -27.70 -8.08
N ILE A 34 -1.25 -27.42 -7.65
CA ILE A 34 -0.03 -27.51 -8.46
C ILE A 34 0.87 -28.60 -7.86
N THR A 35 1.30 -29.55 -8.69
CA THR A 35 2.20 -30.63 -8.28
C THR A 35 3.40 -30.66 -9.22
N ALA A 36 4.61 -30.61 -8.67
CA ALA A 36 5.84 -30.77 -9.43
C ALA A 36 6.65 -31.95 -8.92
N THR A 37 7.47 -32.51 -9.81
CA THR A 37 8.39 -33.60 -9.53
C THR A 37 9.75 -33.10 -9.00
N GLU A 38 9.99 -31.79 -9.03
CA GLU A 38 11.20 -31.10 -8.56
C GLU A 38 10.80 -29.80 -7.81
N GLU A 39 11.79 -29.05 -7.32
CA GLU A 39 11.59 -27.83 -6.52
C GLU A 39 10.82 -26.74 -7.29
N ILE A 40 9.85 -26.10 -6.62
CA ILE A 40 9.01 -25.05 -7.21
C ILE A 40 9.32 -23.72 -6.51
N GLU A 41 9.57 -22.68 -7.30
CA GLU A 41 9.54 -21.30 -6.82
C GLU A 41 8.25 -20.60 -7.28
N LEU A 42 7.41 -20.18 -6.31
CA LEU A 42 6.17 -19.43 -6.55
C LEU A 42 6.26 -18.04 -5.93
N ILE A 43 5.85 -17.03 -6.71
CA ILE A 43 5.71 -15.64 -6.23
C ILE A 43 4.22 -15.28 -6.32
N SER A 44 3.53 -15.23 -5.19
CA SER A 44 2.09 -14.94 -5.09
C SER A 44 1.84 -13.73 -4.19
N ALA A 45 0.82 -12.93 -4.53
CA ALA A 45 0.38 -11.78 -3.73
C ALA A 45 -0.54 -12.17 -2.56
N ASP A 46 -1.18 -13.35 -2.60
CA ASP A 46 -2.02 -13.87 -1.53
C ASP A 46 -1.61 -15.28 -1.09
N LYS A 47 -2.01 -15.62 0.15
CA LYS A 47 -1.60 -16.80 0.92
C LYS A 47 -1.65 -18.09 0.09
N VAL A 48 -0.49 -18.69 -0.14
CA VAL A 48 -0.36 -19.99 -0.83
C VAL A 48 -0.35 -21.11 0.21
N ILE A 49 -1.13 -22.17 -0.03
CA ILE A 49 -1.02 -23.44 0.69
C ILE A 49 -0.17 -24.36 -0.18
N MET A 50 1.01 -24.75 0.30
CA MET A 50 1.87 -25.73 -0.39
C MET A 50 1.86 -27.06 0.38
N GLN A 51 1.63 -28.16 -0.33
CA GLN A 51 1.87 -29.52 0.17
C GLN A 51 3.19 -30.03 -0.39
N GLY A 52 4.16 -30.34 0.47
CA GLY A 52 5.38 -31.05 0.07
C GLY A 52 5.13 -32.56 -0.11
N LEU A 53 5.95 -33.20 -0.94
CA LEU A 53 6.08 -34.66 -0.98
C LEU A 53 6.42 -35.15 0.44
N GLU A 54 5.66 -36.12 0.93
CA GLU A 54 5.68 -36.69 2.31
C GLU A 54 4.85 -35.95 3.40
N GLY A 55 3.85 -35.14 3.01
CA GLY A 55 2.74 -34.78 3.91
C GLY A 55 3.08 -33.80 5.04
N GLY A 56 4.30 -33.25 5.07
CA GLY A 56 4.66 -32.13 5.93
C GLY A 56 4.15 -30.81 5.37
N VAL A 57 3.33 -30.08 6.13
CA VAL A 57 2.95 -28.70 5.81
C VAL A 57 4.06 -27.78 6.31
N GLN A 58 4.75 -27.09 5.40
CA GLN A 58 5.57 -25.94 5.76
C GLN A 58 4.79 -24.65 5.50
N TYR A 59 4.67 -23.83 6.54
CA TYR A 59 4.09 -22.50 6.46
C TYR A 59 5.21 -21.49 6.17
N GLY A 60 5.23 -20.92 4.98
CA GLY A 60 6.05 -19.74 4.67
C GLY A 60 5.22 -18.46 4.85
N THR A 61 5.72 -17.50 5.63
CA THR A 61 5.15 -16.16 5.72
C THR A 61 5.51 -15.35 4.46
N VAL A 62 4.49 -14.90 3.73
CA VAL A 62 4.61 -13.91 2.66
C VAL A 62 4.93 -12.57 3.30
N ASN A 63 6.09 -11.98 3.00
CA ASN A 63 6.40 -10.61 3.40
C ASN A 63 5.48 -9.65 2.64
N LYS A 64 4.34 -9.34 3.23
CA LYS A 64 3.56 -8.15 2.88
C LYS A 64 4.46 -6.96 3.22
N GLU A 65 5.08 -6.34 2.20
CA GLU A 65 5.98 -5.20 2.39
C GLU A 65 5.36 -4.24 3.42
N GLU A 66 6.04 -4.06 4.56
CA GLU A 66 5.51 -3.26 5.66
C GLU A 66 5.20 -1.84 5.19
N PRO A 67 4.11 -1.21 5.68
CA PRO A 67 3.79 0.16 5.32
C PRO A 67 4.94 1.07 5.71
N LYS A 68 5.40 1.89 4.76
CA LYS A 68 6.57 2.75 4.97
C LYS A 68 6.34 4.13 4.38
N ILE A 69 6.45 5.15 5.23
CA ILE A 69 6.59 6.53 4.81
C ILE A 69 8.05 6.76 4.42
N ILE A 70 8.27 7.29 3.22
CA ILE A 70 9.59 7.59 2.66
C ILE A 70 9.93 9.06 2.89
N MET A 71 8.97 9.95 2.69
CA MET A 71 9.19 11.39 2.79
C MET A 71 7.88 12.13 3.03
N ASN A 72 7.97 13.32 3.61
CA ASN A 72 6.87 14.27 3.68
C ASN A 72 7.39 15.69 3.39
N TYR A 73 6.52 16.54 2.85
CA TYR A 73 6.81 17.93 2.56
C TYR A 73 5.51 18.73 2.41
N PHE A 74 5.62 20.05 2.44
CA PHE A 74 4.49 20.95 2.23
C PHE A 74 4.48 21.52 0.81
N THR A 75 3.29 21.64 0.23
CA THR A 75 3.08 22.36 -1.03
C THR A 75 2.00 23.43 -0.87
N ASP A 76 2.03 24.44 -1.73
CA ASP A 76 0.83 25.26 -1.95
C ASP A 76 -0.28 24.45 -2.65
N LEU A 77 -1.41 25.11 -2.91
CA LEU A 77 -2.55 24.48 -3.58
C LEU A 77 -2.29 24.18 -5.08
N ASN A 78 -1.20 24.69 -5.65
CA ASN A 78 -0.79 24.49 -7.05
C ASN A 78 0.39 23.52 -7.20
N ASP A 79 0.65 22.68 -6.19
CA ASP A 79 1.73 21.69 -6.19
C ASP A 79 3.16 22.25 -6.15
N LYS A 80 3.32 23.54 -5.82
CA LYS A 80 4.65 24.09 -5.60
C LYS A 80 5.14 23.71 -4.21
N ILE A 81 6.25 22.98 -4.15
CA ILE A 81 6.94 22.67 -2.90
C ILE A 81 7.34 23.98 -2.19
N LEU A 82 6.98 24.07 -0.92
CA LEU A 82 7.33 25.19 -0.06
C LEU A 82 8.67 24.89 0.63
N GLY A 83 9.56 25.89 0.66
CA GLY A 83 10.83 25.79 1.41
C GLY A 83 10.64 25.90 2.93
N ASN A 84 9.43 26.25 3.37
CA ASN A 84 8.97 26.29 4.75
C ASN A 84 7.53 25.72 4.80
N ARG A 85 6.83 25.88 5.91
CA ARG A 85 5.46 25.35 6.09
C ARG A 85 4.37 26.23 5.47
N GLY A 86 4.69 27.42 4.96
CA GLY A 86 3.75 28.46 4.50
C GLY A 86 3.59 29.61 5.49
N LYS A 87 2.58 30.46 5.31
CA LYS A 87 2.28 31.59 6.21
C LYS A 87 0.92 31.42 6.90
N ILE A 88 0.79 32.03 8.08
CA ILE A 88 -0.49 32.11 8.81
C ILE A 88 -1.61 32.59 7.89
N GLY A 89 -2.73 31.87 7.90
CA GLY A 89 -3.90 32.11 7.07
C GLY A 89 -3.89 31.39 5.72
N GLU A 90 -2.76 30.83 5.28
CA GLU A 90 -2.68 30.07 4.03
C GLU A 90 -3.21 28.63 4.20
N GLU A 91 -3.76 28.09 3.11
CA GLU A 91 -4.06 26.67 2.98
C GLU A 91 -2.94 25.99 2.20
N VAL A 92 -2.48 24.85 2.71
CA VAL A 92 -1.38 24.06 2.16
C VAL A 92 -1.76 22.59 2.09
N TYR A 93 -0.98 21.80 1.35
CA TYR A 93 -1.01 20.35 1.44
C TYR A 93 0.21 19.85 2.19
N LEU A 94 -0.01 19.02 3.22
CA LEU A 94 0.99 18.06 3.65
C LEU A 94 0.96 16.87 2.68
N VAL A 95 2.04 16.70 1.93
CA VAL A 95 2.22 15.59 1.00
C VAL A 95 3.06 14.52 1.69
N ILE A 96 2.56 13.29 1.70
CA ILE A 96 3.24 12.13 2.28
C ILE A 96 3.46 11.12 1.15
N GLU A 97 4.71 10.75 0.92
CA GLU A 97 5.11 9.75 -0.05
C GLU A 97 5.58 8.48 0.66
N GLY A 98 5.13 7.32 0.19
CA GLY A 98 5.43 6.04 0.80
C GLY A 98 5.02 4.84 -0.04
N LYS A 99 4.87 3.70 0.62
CA LYS A 99 4.42 2.43 0.03
C LYS A 99 3.45 1.73 0.99
N ASN A 100 2.45 1.07 0.42
CA ASN A 100 1.43 0.27 1.12
C ASN A 100 0.72 1.04 2.24
N LEU A 101 0.50 2.35 2.03
CA LEU A 101 -0.11 3.22 3.02
C LEU A 101 -1.63 3.05 3.08
N ALA A 102 -2.32 2.70 1.99
CA ALA A 102 -3.78 2.78 1.95
C ALA A 102 -4.45 1.91 3.03
N GLY A 103 -5.42 2.50 3.73
CA GLY A 103 -6.14 1.86 4.84
C GLY A 103 -5.32 1.71 6.12
N LYS A 104 -4.07 2.21 6.17
CA LYS A 104 -3.29 2.30 7.40
C LYS A 104 -3.62 3.58 8.15
N GLU A 105 -3.51 3.48 9.46
CA GLU A 105 -3.72 4.57 10.39
C GLU A 105 -2.38 5.04 10.95
N ALA A 106 -2.19 6.36 11.07
CA ALA A 106 -1.05 6.95 11.73
C ALA A 106 -1.42 8.26 12.42
N ASP A 107 -0.69 8.55 13.50
CA ASP A 107 -0.63 9.87 14.10
C ASP A 107 0.48 10.67 13.40
N LEU A 108 0.15 11.86 12.92
CA LEU A 108 1.10 12.74 12.24
C LEU A 108 1.43 13.91 13.16
N ASP A 109 2.66 13.92 13.68
CA ASP A 109 3.20 15.00 14.48
C ASP A 109 3.67 16.14 13.55
N LEU A 110 2.99 17.27 13.63
CA LEU A 110 3.28 18.48 12.87
C LEU A 110 3.83 19.60 13.75
N THR A 111 4.29 19.30 14.96
CA THR A 111 4.76 20.28 15.96
C THR A 111 5.63 21.35 15.32
N ASP A 112 5.27 22.61 15.57
CA ASP A 112 6.05 23.79 15.24
C ASP A 112 6.11 24.74 16.44
N ASN A 113 7.16 25.54 16.50
CA ASN A 113 7.29 26.57 17.54
C ASN A 113 6.73 27.93 17.08
N GLU A 114 6.26 28.07 15.84
CA GLU A 114 5.81 29.35 15.26
C GLU A 114 4.37 29.32 14.76
N ILE A 115 3.83 28.14 14.43
CA ILE A 115 2.52 27.98 13.81
C ILE A 115 1.80 26.76 14.34
N ASP A 116 0.46 26.78 14.26
CA ASP A 116 -0.37 25.59 14.43
C ASP A 116 -1.10 25.26 13.13
N PHE A 117 -1.72 24.07 13.10
CA PHE A 117 -2.52 23.62 11.96
C PHE A 117 -3.99 23.39 12.31
N GLU A 118 -4.85 23.66 11.34
CA GLU A 118 -6.27 23.32 11.33
C GLU A 118 -6.52 22.26 10.26
N TYR A 119 -7.22 21.19 10.63
CA TYR A 119 -7.68 20.13 9.73
C TYR A 119 -9.20 20.09 9.75
N LYS A 120 -9.82 20.22 8.56
CA LYS A 120 -11.29 20.20 8.38
C LYS A 120 -12.08 21.18 9.28
N GLY A 121 -11.51 22.35 9.62
CA GLY A 121 -12.18 23.34 10.46
C GLY A 121 -11.78 23.27 11.93
N GLU A 122 -11.05 22.24 12.36
CA GLU A 122 -10.65 22.04 13.75
C GLU A 122 -9.14 22.18 13.93
N ARG A 123 -8.73 22.95 14.94
CA ARG A 123 -7.33 23.10 15.34
C ARG A 123 -6.81 21.75 15.86
N LEU A 124 -5.62 21.36 15.39
CA LEU A 124 -4.95 20.17 15.89
C LEU A 124 -4.44 20.43 17.32
N GLU A 125 -4.77 19.54 18.24
CA GLU A 125 -4.27 19.63 19.61
C GLU A 125 -2.80 19.20 19.64
N ASN A 126 -1.92 20.07 20.16
CA ASN A 126 -0.47 19.88 20.17
C ASN A 126 0.12 19.60 18.77
N ASP A 127 -0.53 20.12 17.71
CA ASP A 127 -0.15 19.89 16.31
C ASP A 127 -0.12 18.42 15.88
N ILE A 128 -0.81 17.52 16.58
CA ILE A 128 -0.89 16.10 16.22
C ILE A 128 -2.21 15.83 15.49
N LEU A 129 -2.12 15.41 14.23
CA LEU A 129 -3.26 14.84 13.51
C LEU A 129 -3.37 13.35 13.86
N LYS A 130 -4.25 13.05 14.83
CA LYS A 130 -4.44 11.69 15.35
C LYS A 130 -5.34 10.84 14.45
N GLY A 131 -5.01 9.55 14.34
CA GLY A 131 -5.84 8.55 13.70
C GLY A 131 -6.12 8.81 12.22
N TYR A 132 -5.17 9.40 11.49
CA TYR A 132 -5.35 9.65 10.07
C TYR A 132 -5.27 8.34 9.29
N VAL A 133 -6.35 8.01 8.56
CA VAL A 133 -6.38 6.85 7.66
C VAL A 133 -5.98 7.27 6.25
N PHE A 134 -4.86 6.76 5.77
CA PHE A 134 -4.38 7.00 4.41
C PHE A 134 -5.35 6.40 3.38
N LYS A 135 -5.62 7.16 2.32
CA LYS A 135 -6.53 6.78 1.23
C LYS A 135 -5.75 6.21 0.04
N ASN A 136 -4.49 6.59 -0.11
CA ASN A 136 -3.65 6.25 -1.25
C ASN A 136 -2.43 5.45 -0.80
N ASP A 137 -1.97 4.52 -1.64
CA ASP A 137 -0.82 3.66 -1.30
C ASP A 137 0.54 4.36 -1.37
N LYS A 138 0.68 5.31 -2.31
CA LYS A 138 1.96 5.91 -2.68
C LYS A 138 2.09 7.37 -2.31
N THR A 139 1.07 8.17 -2.56
CA THR A 139 1.09 9.61 -2.33
C THR A 139 -0.23 10.05 -1.73
N GLU A 140 -0.18 10.56 -0.51
CA GLU A 140 -1.32 11.12 0.20
C GLU A 140 -1.17 12.65 0.27
N ARG A 141 -2.29 13.36 0.15
CA ARG A 141 -2.32 14.82 0.21
C ARG A 141 -3.37 15.26 1.21
N ILE A 142 -2.89 15.84 2.31
CA ILE A 142 -3.72 16.26 3.43
C ILE A 142 -3.82 17.78 3.39
N LYS A 143 -5.00 18.31 3.11
CA LYS A 143 -5.24 19.76 3.14
C LYS A 143 -5.26 20.25 4.58
N LEU A 144 -4.44 21.25 4.87
CA LEU A 144 -4.31 21.90 6.18
C LEU A 144 -4.40 23.41 6.00
N LYS A 145 -4.83 24.10 7.06
CA LYS A 145 -4.79 25.56 7.13
C LYS A 145 -3.85 25.98 8.25
N ILE A 146 -2.96 26.91 7.95
CA ILE A 146 -1.97 27.41 8.90
C ILE A 146 -2.63 28.50 9.75
N ILE A 147 -2.48 28.41 11.06
CA ILE A 147 -3.07 29.34 12.02
C ILE A 147 -2.02 29.80 13.03
N GLU A 148 -2.32 30.90 13.72
CA GLU A 148 -1.42 31.42 14.76
C GLU A 148 -1.20 30.38 15.85
N GLN A 149 0.06 30.24 16.26
CA GLN A 149 0.41 29.40 17.39
C GLN A 149 -0.30 29.89 18.66
N LYS A 150 -0.74 28.95 19.48
CA LYS A 150 -1.40 29.23 20.76
C LYS A 150 -0.65 28.39 21.76
N ASN A 151 0.10 29.07 22.62
CA ASN A 151 0.82 28.41 23.71
C ASN A 151 -0.17 27.49 24.46
N ASN A 152 0.05 26.19 24.34
CA ASN A 152 -0.55 25.18 25.20
C ASN A 152 0.31 25.02 26.46
#